data_AF-A0A5C8RUE4-F1
#
_entry.id   AF-A0A5C8RUE4-F1
#
_cell.length_a   1.000
_cell.length_b   1.000
_cell.length_c   1.000
_cell.angle_alpha   90.00
_cell.angle_beta   90.00
_cell.angle_gamma   90.00
#
_symmetry.space_group_name_H-M   'P 1'
#
loop_
_entity.id
_entity.type
_entity.pdbx_description
1 polymer ?
#
loop_
_entity_poly.entity_id
_entity_poly.type
_entity_poly.pdbx_seq_one_letter_code
_entity_poly.pdbx_strand_id
1 'polypeptide(L)'
;MRSPLAAALPHPARTIGWDLGGVHVKAALVEGGVVRAVVQAPCPLWRGLPALDDTFAGLPDWARGEAAHAVTMTGELTDCFADRTDGVAQLAGWAAGHLSGAVAIYAGRAGFVAAAEAEANAAAIASANWHATAALLGRHVPDALLVDVGSTTSDLIPIVGGRAAAAGYGDAERLETGELVYTGVVRTPLLALADHAPFQGRRTRLMAETFSHAADVYRITGDLPEGADQQASGDGKGKSVTESETRLARMIGRDRGEGTDEAWRALARHFAEAQLRLLHDAAAGLLSRPDMPAAAPLIACGAGAFLVEALAQRLGRRCLAFTAVLAERIAGRPDWASTCGPALAVALLSAEPAPTKEAR
;
A
#
# COMPACT_ATOMS: atom_id res chain seq x y z
N MET A 1 7.73 47.63 10.24
CA MET A 1 6.80 46.93 9.35
C MET A 1 6.91 45.45 9.62
N ARG A 2 5.91 44.86 10.31
CA ARG A 2 5.87 43.43 10.63
C ARG A 2 5.11 42.71 9.51
N SER A 3 5.72 41.66 8.98
CA SER A 3 5.12 40.72 8.01
C SER A 3 3.83 40.13 8.59
N PRO A 4 2.77 39.93 7.79
CA PRO A 4 1.57 39.27 8.28
C PRO A 4 1.88 37.79 8.57
N LEU A 5 1.60 37.36 9.80
CA LEU A 5 1.54 35.95 10.17
C LEU A 5 0.56 35.25 9.22
N ALA A 6 0.99 34.15 8.61
CA ALA A 6 0.08 33.18 8.01
C ALA A 6 -0.87 32.72 9.13
N ALA A 7 -2.16 33.04 8.98
CA ALA A 7 -3.19 32.59 9.91
C ALA A 7 -3.25 31.07 9.87
N ALA A 8 -3.02 30.43 11.03
CA ALA A 8 -3.32 29.02 11.21
C ALA A 8 -4.83 28.84 10.99
N LEU A 9 -5.20 28.08 9.97
CA LEU A 9 -6.59 27.71 9.73
C LEU A 9 -7.09 26.91 10.96
N PRO A 10 -8.31 27.20 11.48
CA PRO A 10 -8.89 26.41 12.55
C PRO A 10 -8.96 24.95 12.10
N HIS A 11 -8.51 24.01 12.95
CA HIS A 11 -8.59 22.59 12.64
C HIS A 11 -10.02 22.25 12.24
N PRO A 12 -10.26 21.76 11.01
CA PRO A 12 -11.56 21.27 10.67
C PRO A 12 -11.83 20.09 11.61
N ALA A 13 -12.93 20.16 12.36
CA ALA A 13 -13.33 19.13 13.32
C ALA A 13 -13.43 17.73 12.66
N ARG A 14 -13.51 17.71 11.31
CA ARG A 14 -13.65 16.55 10.45
C ARG A 14 -12.73 16.67 9.23
N THR A 15 -11.81 15.71 9.08
CA THR A 15 -10.92 15.57 7.93
C THR A 15 -11.13 14.21 7.28
N ILE A 16 -11.11 14.15 5.96
CA ILE A 16 -11.15 12.89 5.20
C ILE A 16 -9.89 12.78 4.36
N GLY A 17 -9.08 11.76 4.65
CA GLY A 17 -7.94 11.43 3.82
C GLY A 17 -8.34 10.46 2.71
N TRP A 18 -7.73 10.62 1.55
CA TRP A 18 -8.00 9.83 0.36
C TRP A 18 -6.72 9.25 -0.24
N ASP A 19 -6.80 8.01 -0.71
CA ASP A 19 -5.86 7.40 -1.65
C ASP A 19 -6.67 7.01 -2.90
N LEU A 20 -6.57 7.84 -3.93
CA LEU A 20 -7.23 7.61 -5.22
C LEU A 20 -6.38 6.67 -6.07
N GLY A 21 -6.66 5.37 -5.95
CA GLY A 21 -5.90 4.32 -6.62
C GLY A 21 -6.53 3.80 -7.90
N GLY A 22 -5.69 3.17 -8.74
CA GLY A 22 -6.12 2.63 -10.03
C GLY A 22 -7.00 1.38 -9.96
N VAL A 23 -7.00 0.71 -8.79
CA VAL A 23 -7.76 -0.52 -8.53
C VAL A 23 -8.74 -0.37 -7.37
N HIS A 24 -8.40 0.47 -6.39
CA HIS A 24 -9.25 0.75 -5.25
C HIS A 24 -9.15 2.22 -4.89
N VAL A 25 -10.26 2.78 -4.43
CA VAL A 25 -10.29 4.05 -3.70
C VAL A 25 -10.33 3.73 -2.21
N LYS A 26 -9.53 4.44 -1.43
CA LYS A 26 -9.52 4.33 0.03
C LYS A 26 -9.79 5.68 0.65
N ALA A 27 -10.59 5.71 1.70
CA ALA A 27 -10.85 6.91 2.47
C ALA A 27 -10.74 6.65 3.97
N ALA A 28 -10.27 7.65 4.74
CA ALA A 28 -10.17 7.60 6.19
C ALA A 28 -10.78 8.85 6.82
N LEU A 29 -11.77 8.68 7.69
CA LEU A 29 -12.36 9.76 8.49
C LEU A 29 -11.54 10.00 9.75
N VAL A 30 -11.08 11.23 9.94
CA VAL A 30 -10.38 11.69 11.14
C VAL A 30 -11.17 12.81 11.80
N GLU A 31 -11.46 12.66 13.09
CA GLU A 31 -12.16 13.66 13.89
C GLU A 31 -11.42 13.87 15.22
N GLY A 32 -11.09 15.12 15.53
CA GLY A 32 -10.28 15.45 16.72
C GLY A 32 -8.92 14.74 16.73
N GLY A 33 -8.33 14.54 15.55
CA GLY A 33 -7.07 13.82 15.38
C GLY A 33 -7.18 12.29 15.50
N VAL A 34 -8.36 11.72 15.68
CA VAL A 34 -8.57 10.27 15.81
C VAL A 34 -9.29 9.71 14.59
N VAL A 35 -8.78 8.61 14.05
CA VAL A 35 -9.39 7.86 12.95
C VAL A 35 -10.66 7.18 13.46
N ARG A 36 -11.79 7.51 12.84
CA ARG A 36 -13.13 7.01 13.22
C ARG A 36 -13.64 5.89 12.30
N ALA A 37 -13.29 5.95 11.02
CA ALA A 37 -13.72 4.99 10.02
C ALA A 37 -12.73 4.98 8.85
N VAL A 38 -12.60 3.84 8.17
CA VAL A 38 -12.08 3.80 6.80
C VAL A 38 -13.04 3.05 5.91
N VAL A 39 -12.86 3.22 4.61
CA VAL A 39 -13.45 2.39 3.57
C VAL A 39 -12.41 2.13 2.48
N GLN A 40 -12.40 0.92 1.95
CA GLN A 40 -11.74 0.59 0.70
C GLN A 40 -12.81 0.05 -0.25
N ALA A 41 -12.91 0.63 -1.43
CA ALA A 41 -13.85 0.21 -2.47
C ALA A 41 -13.12 -0.11 -3.78
N PRO A 42 -13.49 -1.19 -4.50
CA PRO A 42 -12.99 -1.43 -5.85
C PRO A 42 -13.30 -0.24 -6.77
N CYS A 43 -12.29 0.21 -7.50
CA CYS A 43 -12.38 1.30 -8.47
C CYS A 43 -11.59 0.90 -9.73
N PRO A 44 -12.25 0.40 -10.79
CA PRO A 44 -11.58 0.02 -12.02
C PRO A 44 -11.24 1.26 -12.86
N LEU A 45 -10.32 2.10 -12.36
CA LEU A 45 -10.02 3.42 -12.93
C LEU A 45 -9.55 3.35 -14.38
N TRP A 46 -9.02 2.21 -14.84
CA TRP A 46 -8.64 1.98 -16.25
C TRP A 46 -9.82 2.08 -17.22
N ARG A 47 -11.06 2.13 -16.71
CA ARG A 47 -12.27 2.44 -17.49
C ARG A 47 -12.55 3.94 -17.62
N GLY A 48 -11.72 4.80 -17.02
CA GLY A 48 -11.84 6.26 -16.98
C GLY A 48 -12.47 6.80 -15.70
N LEU A 49 -12.50 8.13 -15.57
CA LEU A 49 -13.06 8.85 -14.41
C LEU A 49 -14.52 8.50 -14.06
N PRO A 50 -15.42 8.12 -15.00
CA PRO A 50 -16.76 7.66 -14.62
C PRO A 50 -16.76 6.46 -13.65
N ALA A 51 -15.75 5.59 -13.71
CA ALA A 51 -15.61 4.51 -12.74
C ALA A 51 -15.29 5.03 -11.32
N LEU A 52 -14.60 6.16 -11.23
CA LEU A 52 -14.33 6.84 -9.97
C LEU A 52 -15.61 7.53 -9.44
N ASP A 53 -16.45 8.09 -10.32
CA ASP A 53 -17.77 8.63 -9.96
C ASP A 53 -18.68 7.54 -9.38
N ASP A 54 -18.79 6.40 -10.07
CA ASP A 54 -19.57 5.24 -9.64
C ASP A 54 -19.07 4.71 -8.28
N THR A 55 -17.75 4.63 -8.12
CA THR A 55 -17.13 4.21 -6.86
C THR A 55 -17.48 5.19 -5.75
N PHE A 56 -17.30 6.49 -5.98
CA PHE A 56 -17.58 7.54 -5.00
C PHE A 56 -19.05 7.55 -4.59
N ALA A 57 -19.99 7.37 -5.53
CA ALA A 57 -21.42 7.29 -5.25
C ALA A 57 -21.79 6.12 -4.33
N GLY A 58 -21.06 5.00 -4.41
CA GLY A 58 -21.22 3.83 -3.56
C GLY A 58 -20.54 3.91 -2.19
N LEU A 59 -19.75 4.95 -1.92
CA LEU A 59 -19.07 5.10 -0.63
C LEU A 59 -20.06 5.50 0.49
N PRO A 60 -19.73 5.17 1.75
CA PRO A 60 -20.52 5.58 2.90
C PRO A 60 -20.79 7.09 2.93
N ASP A 61 -21.94 7.50 3.45
CA ASP A 61 -22.35 8.91 3.53
C ASP A 61 -21.29 9.81 4.17
N TRP A 62 -20.55 9.29 5.16
CA TRP A 62 -19.49 10.05 5.80
C TRP A 62 -18.36 10.43 4.85
N ALA A 63 -18.10 9.65 3.79
CA ALA A 63 -17.07 9.94 2.80
C ALA A 63 -17.52 11.02 1.80
N ARG A 64 -18.83 11.21 1.65
CA ARG A 64 -19.45 12.13 0.67
C ARG A 64 -19.91 13.46 1.28
N GLY A 65 -19.86 13.58 2.61
CA GLY A 65 -20.27 14.79 3.34
C GLY A 65 -19.21 15.89 3.38
N GLU A 66 -19.60 17.06 3.88
CA GLU A 66 -18.70 18.21 4.02
C GLU A 66 -17.54 17.92 4.99
N ALA A 67 -16.30 18.17 4.54
CA ALA A 67 -15.08 18.00 5.33
C ALA A 67 -13.92 18.82 4.74
N ALA A 68 -12.79 18.86 5.46
CA ALA A 68 -11.51 19.10 4.81
C ALA A 68 -10.98 17.79 4.23
N HIS A 69 -10.53 17.81 2.98
CA HIS A 69 -10.07 16.64 2.25
C HIS A 69 -8.57 16.72 2.00
N ALA A 70 -7.87 15.65 2.38
CA ALA A 70 -6.45 15.48 2.11
C ALA A 70 -6.28 14.31 1.15
N VAL A 71 -5.70 14.55 -0.02
CA VAL A 71 -5.71 13.57 -1.12
C VAL A 71 -4.29 13.18 -1.48
N THR A 72 -4.01 11.89 -1.46
CA THR A 72 -2.90 11.28 -2.22
C THR A 72 -3.49 10.39 -3.31
N MET A 73 -2.64 9.92 -4.21
CA MET A 73 -3.06 9.12 -5.35
C MET A 73 -2.03 8.03 -5.64
N THR A 74 -2.56 6.92 -6.13
CA THR A 74 -1.81 5.76 -6.65
C THR A 74 -2.35 5.31 -8.02
N GLY A 75 -3.35 6.03 -8.54
CA GLY A 75 -4.02 5.75 -9.80
C GLY A 75 -3.53 6.58 -10.97
N GLU A 76 -2.60 7.52 -10.78
CA GLU A 76 -2.15 8.49 -11.78
C GLU A 76 -1.41 7.86 -12.98
N LEU A 77 -0.98 6.60 -12.86
CA LEU A 77 -0.37 5.82 -13.95
C LEU A 77 -1.34 4.88 -14.67
N THR A 78 -2.63 4.97 -14.37
CA THR A 78 -3.63 4.09 -14.97
C THR A 78 -3.78 4.35 -16.47
N ASP A 79 -4.00 3.29 -17.26
CA ASP A 79 -4.09 3.30 -18.73
C ASP A 79 -5.09 4.29 -19.34
N CYS A 80 -6.01 4.84 -18.55
CA CYS A 80 -6.96 5.85 -19.01
C CYS A 80 -6.35 7.25 -19.18
N PHE A 81 -5.15 7.49 -18.65
CA PHE A 81 -4.45 8.78 -18.71
C PHE A 81 -3.35 8.75 -19.78
N ALA A 82 -3.08 9.90 -20.39
CA ALA A 82 -2.05 10.02 -21.43
C ALA A 82 -0.65 9.80 -20.88
N ASP A 83 -0.39 10.36 -19.70
CA ASP A 83 0.81 10.17 -18.91
C ASP A 83 0.54 10.45 -17.43
N ARG A 84 1.58 10.35 -16.61
CA ARG A 84 1.51 10.56 -15.16
C ARG A 84 1.09 11.99 -14.77
N THR A 85 1.50 12.99 -15.54
CA THR A 85 1.17 14.40 -15.27
C THR A 85 -0.31 14.64 -15.53
N ASP A 86 -0.82 14.12 -16.65
CA ASP A 86 -2.24 14.11 -16.99
C ASP A 86 -3.06 13.39 -15.91
N GLY A 87 -2.63 12.20 -15.47
CA GLY A 87 -3.29 11.47 -14.39
C GLY A 87 -3.36 12.25 -13.07
N VAL A 88 -2.27 12.92 -12.67
CA VAL A 88 -2.28 13.78 -11.48
C VAL A 88 -3.26 14.94 -11.63
N ALA A 89 -3.22 15.64 -12.76
CA ALA A 89 -4.09 16.80 -13.02
C ALA A 89 -5.57 16.39 -13.02
N GLN A 90 -5.91 15.29 -13.69
CA GLN A 90 -7.28 14.79 -13.78
C GLN A 90 -7.81 14.30 -12.43
N LEU A 91 -7.02 13.58 -11.63
CA LEU A 91 -7.43 13.13 -10.30
C LEU A 91 -7.58 14.28 -9.30
N ALA A 92 -6.67 15.26 -9.33
CA ALA A 92 -6.78 16.45 -8.51
C ALA A 92 -7.99 17.32 -8.90
N GLY A 93 -8.23 17.48 -10.20
CA GLY A 93 -9.41 18.16 -10.73
C GLY A 93 -10.71 17.45 -10.36
N TRP A 94 -10.74 16.12 -10.46
CA TRP A 94 -11.85 15.30 -10.00
C TRP A 94 -12.13 15.53 -8.51
N ALA A 95 -11.10 15.48 -7.66
CA ALA A 95 -11.23 15.69 -6.23
C ALA A 95 -11.80 17.09 -5.91
N ALA A 96 -11.31 18.13 -6.58
CA ALA A 96 -11.80 19.49 -6.40
C ALA A 96 -13.26 19.69 -6.87
N GLY A 97 -13.69 18.94 -7.88
CA GLY A 97 -15.05 19.04 -8.43
C GLY A 97 -16.11 18.22 -7.67
N HIS A 98 -15.72 17.13 -7.00
CA HIS A 98 -16.65 16.16 -6.42
C HIS A 98 -16.63 16.10 -4.88
N LEU A 99 -15.52 16.48 -4.24
CA LEU A 99 -15.43 16.46 -2.79
C LEU A 99 -15.97 17.76 -2.19
N SER A 100 -16.88 17.63 -1.22
CA SER A 100 -17.55 18.79 -0.60
C SER A 100 -16.68 19.42 0.48
N GLY A 101 -15.98 20.51 0.13
CA GLY A 101 -15.19 21.31 1.07
C GLY A 101 -13.80 21.64 0.55
N ALA A 102 -12.87 21.96 1.46
CA ALA A 102 -11.51 22.31 1.09
C ALA A 102 -10.72 21.05 0.67
N VAL A 103 -10.02 21.10 -0.47
CA VAL A 103 -9.21 19.99 -0.97
C VAL A 103 -7.74 20.38 -1.01
N ALA A 104 -6.91 19.54 -0.40
CA ALA A 104 -5.46 19.66 -0.36
C ALA A 104 -4.80 18.39 -0.92
N ILE A 105 -3.91 18.54 -1.90
CA ILE A 105 -3.23 17.42 -2.56
C ILE A 105 -1.86 17.22 -1.92
N TYR A 106 -1.53 15.99 -1.57
CA TYR A 106 -0.25 15.64 -0.98
C TYR A 106 0.85 15.55 -2.04
N ALA A 107 1.82 16.45 -1.95
CA ALA A 107 2.99 16.58 -2.82
C ALA A 107 4.28 16.09 -2.14
N GLY A 108 4.17 15.00 -1.36
CA GLY A 108 5.30 14.36 -0.69
C GLY A 108 6.11 15.30 0.19
N ARG A 109 7.38 15.53 -0.16
CA ARG A 109 8.30 16.40 0.58
C ARG A 109 7.88 17.87 0.59
N ALA A 110 7.11 18.31 -0.40
CA ALA A 110 6.59 19.68 -0.47
C ALA A 110 5.38 19.90 0.46
N GLY A 111 4.85 18.84 1.07
CA GLY A 111 3.68 18.93 1.95
C GLY A 111 2.38 18.89 1.15
N PHE A 112 1.45 19.80 1.44
CA PHE A 112 0.16 19.88 0.77
C PHE A 112 0.09 21.12 -0.14
N VAL A 113 -0.45 20.93 -1.35
CA VAL A 113 -0.69 21.98 -2.35
C VAL A 113 -2.16 22.08 -2.70
N ALA A 114 -2.60 23.20 -3.29
CA ALA A 114 -3.96 23.31 -3.78
C ALA A 114 -4.17 22.41 -5.01
N ALA A 115 -5.40 21.94 -5.25
CA ALA A 115 -5.71 21.12 -6.42
C ALA A 115 -5.37 21.81 -7.75
N ALA A 116 -5.52 23.14 -7.83
CA ALA A 116 -5.14 23.93 -9.00
C ALA A 116 -3.63 23.96 -9.28
N GLU A 117 -2.79 23.61 -8.30
CA GLU A 117 -1.34 23.56 -8.42
C GLU A 117 -0.82 22.15 -8.72
N ALA A 118 -1.72 21.16 -8.84
CA ALA A 118 -1.34 19.75 -8.93
C ALA A 118 -0.52 19.42 -10.17
N GLU A 119 -0.89 19.95 -11.33
CA GLU A 119 -0.14 19.72 -12.58
C GLU A 119 1.30 20.24 -12.49
N ALA A 120 1.48 21.46 -11.98
CA ALA A 120 2.80 22.07 -11.79
C ALA A 120 3.67 21.30 -10.76
N ASN A 121 3.03 20.55 -9.85
CA ASN A 121 3.68 19.75 -8.83
C ASN A 121 3.59 18.24 -9.11
N ALA A 122 3.25 17.83 -10.34
CA ALA A 122 2.94 16.42 -10.64
C ALA A 122 4.07 15.46 -10.29
N ALA A 123 5.32 15.88 -10.52
CA ALA A 123 6.50 15.08 -10.17
C ALA A 123 6.63 14.83 -8.65
N ALA A 124 6.14 15.75 -7.81
CA ALA A 124 6.17 15.61 -6.35
C ALA A 124 4.94 14.87 -5.80
N ILE A 125 3.81 14.92 -6.51
CA ILE A 125 2.54 14.29 -6.11
C ILE A 125 2.51 12.81 -6.51
N ALA A 126 2.95 12.51 -7.72
CA ALA A 126 2.87 11.17 -8.25
C ALA A 126 3.67 10.19 -7.37
N SER A 127 3.02 9.06 -7.07
CA SER A 127 3.55 7.99 -6.26
C SER A 127 3.95 8.44 -4.85
N ALA A 128 3.39 9.53 -4.29
CA ALA A 128 3.76 10.04 -2.97
C ALA A 128 3.06 9.31 -1.79
N ASN A 129 2.23 8.30 -2.07
CA ASN A 129 1.44 7.57 -1.07
C ASN A 129 2.32 6.86 -0.02
N TRP A 130 3.42 6.24 -0.44
CA TRP A 130 4.39 5.59 0.47
C TRP A 130 5.05 6.63 1.39
N HIS A 131 5.32 7.82 0.86
CA HIS A 131 5.96 8.91 1.59
C HIS A 131 5.05 9.42 2.70
N ALA A 132 3.74 9.53 2.46
CA ALA A 132 2.77 9.92 3.49
C ALA A 132 2.83 8.97 4.69
N THR A 133 2.75 7.66 4.43
CA THR A 133 2.79 6.63 5.48
C THR A 133 4.10 6.69 6.28
N ALA A 134 5.25 6.76 5.60
CA ALA A 134 6.55 6.86 6.26
C ALA A 134 6.72 8.16 7.05
N ALA A 135 6.25 9.29 6.51
CA ALA A 135 6.32 10.60 7.17
C ALA A 135 5.44 10.67 8.43
N LEU A 136 4.28 10.01 8.44
CA LEU A 136 3.46 9.88 9.64
C LEU A 136 4.16 8.99 10.68
N LEU A 137 4.58 7.79 10.29
CA LEU A 137 5.19 6.83 11.22
C LEU A 137 6.49 7.32 11.82
N GLY A 138 7.28 8.11 11.08
CA GLY A 138 8.50 8.73 11.58
C GLY A 138 8.28 9.67 12.78
N ARG A 139 7.06 10.20 12.95
CA ARG A 139 6.70 11.00 14.15
C ARG A 139 6.61 10.16 15.42
N HIS A 140 6.42 8.84 15.28
CA HIS A 140 6.22 7.90 16.39
C HIS A 140 7.40 6.95 16.60
N VAL A 141 8.04 6.54 15.49
CA VAL A 141 9.18 5.63 15.49
C VAL A 141 10.28 6.27 14.66
N PRO A 142 11.29 6.91 15.28
CA PRO A 142 12.26 7.73 14.56
C PRO A 142 13.15 6.92 13.63
N ASP A 143 13.43 5.66 13.96
CA ASP A 143 14.26 4.78 13.15
C ASP A 143 13.55 3.44 12.94
N ALA A 144 13.22 3.11 11.69
CA ALA A 144 12.50 1.89 11.33
C ALA A 144 12.63 1.58 9.83
N LEU A 145 12.27 0.36 9.44
CA LEU A 145 11.94 0.04 8.05
C LEU A 145 10.42 -0.14 7.96
N LEU A 146 9.72 0.80 7.32
CA LEU A 146 8.33 0.58 6.93
C LEU A 146 8.31 -0.48 5.82
N VAL A 147 7.49 -1.51 5.99
CA VAL A 147 7.21 -2.52 4.96
C VAL A 147 5.71 -2.56 4.75
N ASP A 148 5.24 -1.94 3.67
CA ASP A 148 3.83 -1.94 3.26
C ASP A 148 3.63 -2.96 2.13
N VAL A 149 3.01 -4.10 2.46
CA VAL A 149 2.75 -5.16 1.49
C VAL A 149 1.30 -5.06 1.04
N GLY A 150 1.12 -4.56 -0.18
CA GLY A 150 -0.17 -4.48 -0.83
C GLY A 150 -0.59 -5.76 -1.55
N SER A 151 -1.64 -5.63 -2.36
CA SER A 151 -2.11 -6.70 -3.23
C SER A 151 -1.16 -6.98 -4.40
N THR A 152 -0.35 -5.99 -4.79
CA THR A 152 0.45 -5.99 -6.04
C THR A 152 1.93 -5.75 -5.79
N THR A 153 2.24 -4.80 -4.92
CA THR A 153 3.58 -4.28 -4.65
C THR A 153 3.89 -4.32 -3.16
N SER A 154 5.18 -4.25 -2.84
CA SER A 154 5.69 -4.10 -1.48
C SER A 154 6.62 -2.89 -1.42
N ASP A 155 6.27 -1.89 -0.62
CA ASP A 155 7.09 -0.69 -0.41
C ASP A 155 7.94 -0.89 0.84
N LEU A 156 9.27 -0.76 0.71
CA LEU A 156 10.23 -0.90 1.81
C LEU A 156 10.92 0.45 2.01
N ILE A 157 10.46 1.23 2.98
CA ILE A 157 10.87 2.63 3.14
C ILE A 157 11.66 2.81 4.43
N PRO A 158 12.96 3.13 4.36
CA PRO A 158 13.73 3.52 5.53
C PRO A 158 13.17 4.78 6.17
N ILE A 159 13.05 4.75 7.49
CA ILE A 159 12.75 5.91 8.34
C ILE A 159 13.98 6.12 9.22
N VAL A 160 14.56 7.31 9.18
CA VAL A 160 15.76 7.68 9.94
C VAL A 160 15.54 9.05 10.58
N GLY A 161 15.79 9.17 11.88
CA GLY A 161 15.61 10.43 12.61
C GLY A 161 14.20 11.02 12.47
N GLY A 162 13.18 10.16 12.33
CA GLY A 162 11.77 10.52 12.19
C GLY A 162 11.36 11.02 10.81
N ARG A 163 12.17 10.78 9.78
CA ARG A 163 11.91 11.21 8.40
C ARG A 163 11.96 10.02 7.46
N ALA A 164 11.11 10.05 6.43
CA ALA A 164 11.24 9.14 5.29
C ALA A 164 12.59 9.38 4.60
N ALA A 165 13.48 8.38 4.69
CA ALA A 165 14.86 8.45 4.26
C ALA A 165 15.09 7.67 2.95
N ALA A 166 14.11 7.71 2.06
CA ALA A 166 14.16 7.04 0.75
C ALA A 166 15.28 7.60 -0.14
N ALA A 167 16.00 6.71 -0.80
CA ALA A 167 17.02 7.01 -1.80
C ALA A 167 16.39 7.32 -3.16
N GLY A 168 15.38 6.54 -3.56
CA GLY A 168 14.57 6.80 -4.75
C GLY A 168 13.29 7.57 -4.42
N TYR A 169 12.81 8.38 -5.36
CA TYR A 169 11.51 9.04 -5.27
C TYR A 169 10.48 8.42 -6.20
N GLY A 170 10.85 8.24 -7.48
CA GLY A 170 9.98 7.61 -8.46
C GLY A 170 10.05 6.08 -8.42
N ASP A 171 9.04 5.40 -8.97
CA ASP A 171 8.99 3.93 -8.99
C ASP A 171 10.23 3.29 -9.62
N ALA A 172 10.77 3.87 -10.69
CA ALA A 172 11.99 3.35 -11.34
C ALA A 172 13.19 3.37 -10.39
N GLU A 173 13.45 4.50 -9.74
CA GLU A 173 14.54 4.65 -8.76
C GLU A 173 14.32 3.73 -7.55
N ARG A 174 13.07 3.57 -7.11
CA ARG A 174 12.71 2.71 -5.98
C ARG A 174 12.88 1.22 -6.32
N LEU A 175 12.61 0.82 -7.56
CA LEU A 175 12.92 -0.53 -8.06
C LEU A 175 14.43 -0.80 -8.09
N GLU A 176 15.24 0.18 -8.50
CA GLU A 176 16.71 0.06 -8.53
C GLU A 176 17.32 -0.03 -7.12
N THR A 177 16.74 0.67 -6.16
CA THR A 177 17.26 0.76 -4.77
C THR A 177 16.69 -0.33 -3.84
N GLY A 178 15.69 -1.09 -4.28
CA GLY A 178 15.00 -2.09 -3.47
C GLY A 178 13.94 -1.51 -2.52
N GLU A 179 13.62 -0.22 -2.65
CA GLU A 179 12.56 0.47 -1.89
C GLU A 179 11.16 0.19 -2.43
N LEU A 180 11.07 -0.41 -3.61
CA LEU A 180 9.88 -0.99 -4.21
C LEU A 180 10.24 -2.39 -4.72
N VAL A 181 9.59 -3.42 -4.17
CA VAL A 181 9.64 -4.78 -4.70
C VAL A 181 8.29 -5.06 -5.36
N TYR A 182 8.29 -5.43 -6.64
CA TYR A 182 7.05 -5.61 -7.42
C TYR A 182 6.37 -6.96 -7.13
N THR A 183 6.04 -7.17 -5.85
CA THR A 183 5.32 -8.35 -5.36
C THR A 183 4.35 -7.97 -4.25
N GLY A 184 3.18 -8.61 -4.22
CA GLY A 184 2.15 -8.44 -3.21
C GLY A 184 1.39 -9.75 -2.99
N VAL A 185 0.45 -9.75 -2.05
CA VAL A 185 -0.17 -11.00 -1.58
C VAL A 185 -1.34 -11.52 -2.42
N VAL A 186 -1.70 -10.81 -3.51
CA VAL A 186 -2.86 -11.18 -4.34
C VAL A 186 -2.48 -11.37 -5.80
N ARG A 187 -1.98 -10.33 -6.45
CA ARG A 187 -1.89 -10.19 -7.91
C ARG A 187 -0.59 -10.68 -8.51
N THR A 188 0.42 -10.98 -7.71
CA THR A 188 1.73 -11.40 -8.25
C THR A 188 1.60 -12.76 -8.94
N PRO A 189 1.85 -12.85 -10.26
CA PRO A 189 1.88 -14.14 -10.96
C PRO A 189 3.05 -14.96 -10.44
N LEU A 190 2.88 -16.28 -10.27
CA LEU A 190 3.94 -17.12 -9.68
C LEU A 190 5.21 -17.17 -10.54
N LEU A 191 5.10 -16.88 -11.83
CA LEU A 191 6.23 -16.71 -12.76
C LEU A 191 7.19 -15.58 -12.35
N ALA A 192 6.72 -14.57 -11.62
CA ALA A 192 7.56 -13.50 -11.11
C ALA A 192 8.36 -13.91 -9.86
N LEU A 193 8.01 -15.04 -9.22
CA LEU A 193 8.63 -15.48 -7.96
C LEU A 193 9.70 -16.56 -8.17
N ALA A 194 9.52 -17.43 -9.17
CA ALA A 194 10.46 -18.50 -9.46
C ALA A 194 10.31 -19.00 -10.91
N ASP A 195 11.34 -19.65 -11.45
CA ASP A 195 11.31 -20.32 -12.75
C ASP A 195 11.18 -21.86 -12.65
N HIS A 196 11.12 -22.37 -11.42
CA HIS A 196 10.92 -23.77 -11.07
C HIS A 196 10.37 -23.94 -9.66
N ALA A 197 9.79 -25.11 -9.39
CA ALA A 197 9.36 -25.49 -8.05
C ALA A 197 9.65 -26.97 -7.75
N PRO A 198 9.89 -27.33 -6.48
CA PRO A 198 10.04 -28.71 -6.07
C PRO A 198 8.66 -29.39 -6.01
N PHE A 199 8.56 -30.59 -6.58
CA PHE A 199 7.37 -31.43 -6.46
C PHE A 199 7.78 -32.90 -6.45
N GLN A 200 7.39 -33.63 -5.40
CA GLN A 200 7.70 -35.07 -5.23
C GLN A 200 9.19 -35.39 -5.46
N GLY A 201 10.08 -34.62 -4.82
CA GLY A 201 11.54 -34.82 -4.90
C GLY A 201 12.19 -34.40 -6.22
N ARG A 202 11.43 -33.83 -7.17
CA ARG A 202 11.94 -33.35 -8.46
C ARG A 202 11.87 -31.84 -8.55
N ARG A 203 12.83 -31.24 -9.26
CA ARG A 203 12.82 -29.82 -9.65
C ARG A 203 12.07 -29.68 -10.96
N THR A 204 10.87 -29.11 -10.93
CA THR A 204 9.98 -28.98 -12.09
C THR A 204 9.99 -27.54 -12.60
N ARG A 205 10.25 -27.35 -13.90
CA ARG A 205 10.10 -26.04 -14.57
C ARG A 205 8.65 -25.59 -14.54
N LEU A 206 8.43 -24.28 -14.42
CA LEU A 206 7.07 -23.74 -14.49
C LEU A 206 6.59 -23.68 -15.95
N MET A 207 5.30 -23.96 -16.17
CA MET A 207 4.63 -23.58 -17.41
C MET A 207 4.60 -22.05 -17.51
N ALA A 208 4.93 -21.50 -18.69
CA ALA A 208 5.02 -20.07 -18.94
C ALA A 208 3.63 -19.41 -19.14
N GLU A 209 2.68 -19.75 -18.28
CA GLU A 209 1.30 -19.26 -18.28
C GLU A 209 0.93 -18.73 -16.90
N THR A 210 0.09 -17.69 -16.83
CA THR A 210 -0.33 -17.08 -15.56
C THR A 210 -1.54 -17.80 -14.95
N PHE A 211 -1.42 -19.12 -14.74
CA PHE A 211 -2.52 -19.91 -14.16
C PHE A 211 -2.81 -19.53 -12.71
N SER A 212 -1.78 -19.24 -11.92
CA SER A 212 -1.88 -19.01 -10.48
C SER A 212 -1.15 -17.74 -10.05
N HIS A 213 -1.66 -17.14 -8.98
CA HIS A 213 -1.14 -15.89 -8.39
C HIS A 213 -0.92 -16.06 -6.88
N ALA A 214 -0.27 -15.09 -6.24
CA ALA A 214 0.02 -15.09 -4.81
C ALA A 214 -1.22 -15.32 -3.93
N ALA A 215 -2.42 -14.84 -4.33
CA ALA A 215 -3.65 -15.13 -3.60
C ALA A 215 -3.95 -16.63 -3.48
N ASP A 216 -3.66 -17.42 -4.52
CA ASP A 216 -3.84 -18.88 -4.46
C ASP A 216 -2.88 -19.50 -3.44
N VAL A 217 -1.62 -19.05 -3.45
CA VAL A 217 -0.59 -19.50 -2.52
C VAL A 217 -1.02 -19.25 -1.07
N TYR A 218 -1.35 -18.00 -0.74
CA TYR A 218 -1.69 -17.63 0.64
C TYR A 218 -3.04 -18.17 1.08
N ARG A 219 -3.96 -18.43 0.15
CA ARG A 219 -5.21 -19.13 0.47
C ARG A 219 -4.97 -20.60 0.80
N ILE A 220 -4.11 -21.29 0.04
CA ILE A 220 -3.76 -22.69 0.29
C ILE A 220 -3.03 -22.81 1.62
N THR A 221 -2.10 -21.89 1.93
CA THR A 221 -1.39 -21.90 3.22
C THR A 221 -2.28 -21.48 4.39
N GLY A 222 -3.33 -20.70 4.12
CA GLY A 222 -4.27 -20.21 5.13
C GLY A 222 -3.89 -18.84 5.69
N ASP A 223 -2.92 -18.16 5.09
CA ASP A 223 -2.39 -16.87 5.55
C ASP A 223 -3.10 -15.67 4.90
N LEU A 224 -3.84 -15.86 3.80
CA LEU A 224 -4.51 -14.77 3.09
C LEU A 224 -5.64 -14.19 3.95
N PRO A 225 -5.59 -12.89 4.32
CA PRO A 225 -6.66 -12.30 5.11
C PRO A 225 -8.00 -12.31 4.38
N GLU A 226 -9.08 -12.46 5.16
CA GLU A 226 -10.44 -12.40 4.62
C GLU A 226 -10.69 -11.05 3.92
N GLY A 227 -11.29 -11.09 2.73
CA GLY A 227 -11.59 -9.89 1.94
C GLY A 227 -10.40 -9.24 1.22
N ALA A 228 -9.17 -9.75 1.38
CA ALA A 228 -7.99 -9.21 0.71
C ALA A 228 -8.01 -9.44 -0.81
N ASP A 229 -8.48 -10.61 -1.26
CA ASP A 229 -8.58 -10.94 -2.69
C ASP A 229 -9.94 -10.51 -3.26
N GLN A 230 -9.98 -9.30 -3.82
CA GLN A 230 -11.15 -8.69 -4.49
C GLN A 230 -11.13 -8.85 -6.03
N GLN A 231 -10.12 -9.54 -6.59
CA GLN A 231 -9.91 -9.66 -8.04
C GLN A 231 -10.60 -10.89 -8.65
N ALA A 232 -10.72 -11.01 -9.97
CA ALA A 232 -11.05 -12.31 -10.55
C ALA A 232 -9.89 -13.29 -10.31
N SER A 233 -10.18 -14.59 -10.17
CA SER A 233 -9.13 -15.61 -10.17
C SER A 233 -8.51 -15.74 -11.57
N GLY A 234 -7.30 -16.31 -11.67
CA GLY A 234 -6.58 -16.41 -12.95
C GLY A 234 -7.33 -17.15 -14.05
N ASP A 235 -8.22 -18.07 -13.69
CA ASP A 235 -9.09 -18.80 -14.63
C ASP A 235 -10.55 -18.34 -14.62
N GLY A 236 -10.86 -17.25 -13.92
CA GLY A 236 -12.21 -16.69 -13.81
C GLY A 236 -13.20 -17.54 -13.01
N LYS A 237 -12.73 -18.60 -12.33
CA LYS A 237 -13.56 -19.48 -11.49
C LYS A 237 -13.56 -19.05 -10.03
N GLY A 238 -14.11 -19.89 -9.16
CA GLY A 238 -14.14 -19.64 -7.73
C GLY A 238 -12.76 -19.63 -7.08
N LYS A 239 -12.79 -19.28 -5.81
CA LYS A 239 -11.62 -19.03 -4.96
C LYS A 239 -11.59 -19.95 -3.75
N SER A 240 -12.13 -21.17 -3.85
CA SER A 240 -11.91 -22.17 -2.80
C SER A 240 -10.44 -22.60 -2.75
N VAL A 241 -10.04 -23.27 -1.67
CA VAL A 241 -8.72 -23.90 -1.58
C VAL A 241 -8.53 -24.89 -2.73
N THR A 242 -9.50 -25.76 -2.99
CA THR A 242 -9.43 -26.76 -4.08
C THR A 242 -9.29 -26.14 -5.47
N GLU A 243 -9.98 -25.03 -5.74
CA GLU A 243 -9.83 -24.30 -7.01
C GLU A 243 -8.45 -23.62 -7.13
N SER A 244 -7.93 -23.12 -6.01
CA SER A 244 -6.57 -22.55 -5.93
C SER A 244 -5.49 -23.60 -6.18
N GLU A 245 -5.64 -24.80 -5.59
CA GLU A 245 -4.73 -25.92 -5.83
C GLU A 245 -4.81 -26.41 -7.28
N THR A 246 -5.98 -26.33 -7.92
CA THR A 246 -6.13 -26.64 -9.35
C THR A 246 -5.32 -25.68 -10.22
N ARG A 247 -5.38 -24.37 -9.94
CA ARG A 247 -4.54 -23.38 -10.62
C ARG A 247 -3.04 -23.61 -10.33
N LEU A 248 -2.69 -23.91 -9.08
CA LEU A 248 -1.31 -24.17 -8.67
C LEU A 248 -0.72 -25.42 -9.34
N ALA A 249 -1.48 -26.51 -9.46
CA ALA A 249 -1.04 -27.74 -10.12
C ALA A 249 -0.67 -27.51 -11.60
N ARG A 250 -1.46 -26.69 -12.29
CA ARG A 250 -1.20 -26.32 -13.69
C ARG A 250 0.12 -25.58 -13.89
N MET A 251 0.59 -24.83 -12.88
CA MET A 251 1.90 -24.16 -12.96
C MET A 251 3.05 -25.15 -13.17
N ILE A 252 2.89 -26.41 -12.78
CA ILE A 252 3.89 -27.47 -12.95
C ILE A 252 3.44 -28.56 -13.94
N GLY A 253 2.46 -28.26 -14.81
CA GLY A 253 1.96 -29.19 -15.83
C GLY A 253 1.24 -30.41 -15.25
N ARG A 254 0.53 -30.23 -14.14
CA ARG A 254 -0.22 -31.28 -13.43
C ARG A 254 -1.68 -30.92 -13.28
N ASP A 255 -2.49 -31.95 -13.08
CA ASP A 255 -3.85 -31.82 -12.59
C ASP A 255 -3.91 -31.95 -11.07
N ARG A 256 -4.93 -31.34 -10.46
CA ARG A 256 -5.16 -31.37 -9.01
C ARG A 256 -5.21 -32.79 -8.43
N GLY A 257 -5.72 -33.75 -9.19
CA GLY A 257 -5.85 -35.15 -8.77
C GLY A 257 -4.52 -35.91 -8.65
N GLU A 258 -3.41 -35.36 -9.17
CA GLU A 258 -2.09 -36.01 -9.15
C GLU A 258 -1.29 -35.74 -7.85
N GLY A 259 -1.88 -35.07 -6.86
CA GLY A 259 -1.24 -34.74 -5.59
C GLY A 259 -2.23 -34.64 -4.43
N THR A 260 -1.71 -34.80 -3.21
CA THR A 260 -2.49 -34.63 -1.98
C THR A 260 -2.51 -33.16 -1.55
N ASP A 261 -3.43 -32.81 -0.67
CA ASP A 261 -3.55 -31.48 -0.06
C ASP A 261 -2.22 -31.03 0.58
N GLU A 262 -1.50 -31.96 1.23
CA GLU A 262 -0.19 -31.69 1.83
C GLU A 262 0.88 -31.38 0.77
N ALA A 263 0.83 -32.06 -0.38
CA ALA A 263 1.76 -31.82 -1.48
C ALA A 263 1.51 -30.43 -2.11
N TRP A 264 0.25 -30.04 -2.30
CA TRP A 264 -0.10 -28.71 -2.82
C TRP A 264 0.22 -27.61 -1.82
N ARG A 265 -0.03 -27.84 -0.53
CA ARG A 265 0.38 -26.92 0.53
C ARG A 265 1.90 -26.78 0.61
N ALA A 266 2.67 -27.85 0.42
CA ALA A 266 4.13 -27.77 0.35
C ALA A 266 4.61 -26.96 -0.86
N LEU A 267 3.98 -27.16 -2.03
CA LEU A 267 4.26 -26.37 -3.22
C LEU A 267 3.92 -24.88 -3.03
N ALA A 268 2.77 -24.58 -2.43
CA ALA A 268 2.39 -23.21 -2.09
C ALA A 268 3.41 -22.55 -1.14
N ARG A 269 3.83 -23.27 -0.08
CA ARG A 269 4.87 -22.77 0.84
C ARG A 269 6.20 -22.47 0.14
N HIS A 270 6.58 -23.22 -0.89
CA HIS A 270 7.78 -22.91 -1.68
C HIS A 270 7.66 -21.54 -2.37
N PHE A 271 6.50 -21.22 -2.95
CA PHE A 271 6.27 -19.91 -3.56
C PHE A 271 6.17 -18.79 -2.54
N ALA A 272 5.52 -19.02 -1.40
CA ALA A 272 5.49 -18.06 -0.29
C ALA A 272 6.91 -17.73 0.21
N GLU A 273 7.76 -18.75 0.36
CA GLU A 273 9.16 -18.60 0.73
C GLU A 273 9.98 -17.93 -0.39
N ALA A 274 9.67 -18.17 -1.67
CA ALA A 274 10.30 -17.44 -2.78
C ALA A 274 9.99 -15.94 -2.74
N GLN A 275 8.74 -15.56 -2.47
CA GLN A 275 8.34 -14.16 -2.26
C GLN A 275 9.05 -13.56 -1.03
N LEU A 276 9.10 -14.29 0.09
CA LEU A 276 9.77 -13.83 1.30
C LEU A 276 11.27 -13.55 1.07
N ARG A 277 11.95 -14.36 0.25
CA ARG A 277 13.36 -14.12 -0.11
C ARG A 277 13.57 -12.81 -0.86
N LEU A 278 12.68 -12.47 -1.80
CA LEU A 278 12.76 -11.20 -2.52
C LEU A 278 12.68 -10.00 -1.55
N LEU A 279 11.72 -10.06 -0.61
CA LEU A 279 11.57 -9.02 0.42
C LEU A 279 12.76 -8.99 1.39
N HIS A 280 13.28 -10.17 1.75
CA HIS A 280 14.46 -10.31 2.60
C HIS A 280 15.70 -9.66 1.98
N ASP A 281 15.98 -9.93 0.71
CA ASP A 281 17.17 -9.42 0.05
C ASP A 281 17.11 -7.89 -0.11
N ALA A 282 15.93 -7.35 -0.46
CA ALA A 282 15.69 -5.91 -0.48
C ALA A 282 15.84 -5.28 0.91
N ALA A 283 15.20 -5.87 1.94
CA ALA A 283 15.31 -5.38 3.31
C ALA A 283 16.75 -5.45 3.83
N ALA A 284 17.50 -6.51 3.53
CA ALA A 284 18.90 -6.65 3.92
C ALA A 284 19.77 -5.54 3.32
N GLY A 285 19.55 -5.20 2.04
CA GLY A 285 20.20 -4.06 1.39
C GLY A 285 19.91 -2.74 2.11
N LEU A 286 18.63 -2.43 2.35
CA LEU A 286 18.20 -1.19 3.01
C LEU A 286 18.66 -1.10 4.47
N LEU A 287 18.61 -2.20 5.21
CA LEU A 287 19.03 -2.26 6.62
C LEU A 287 20.55 -2.27 6.79
N SER A 288 21.32 -2.47 5.72
CA SER A 288 22.78 -2.38 5.75
C SER A 288 23.31 -0.95 5.67
N ARG A 289 22.44 0.03 5.43
CA ARG A 289 22.83 1.45 5.36
C ARG A 289 23.46 1.91 6.68
N PRO A 290 24.50 2.76 6.64
CA PRO A 290 25.21 3.19 7.85
C PRO A 290 24.37 4.09 8.78
N ASP A 291 23.34 4.73 8.25
CA ASP A 291 22.40 5.58 9.00
C ASP A 291 21.24 4.78 9.63
N MET A 292 21.12 3.47 9.34
CA MET A 292 20.09 2.61 9.91
C MET A 292 20.59 1.91 11.19
N PRO A 293 19.91 2.08 12.34
CA PRO A 293 20.26 1.34 13.56
C PRO A 293 20.09 -0.17 13.42
N ALA A 294 21.03 -0.93 13.98
CA ALA A 294 20.97 -2.39 14.01
C ALA A 294 19.71 -2.96 14.69
N ALA A 295 19.13 -2.20 15.62
CA ALA A 295 17.90 -2.56 16.35
C ALA A 295 16.62 -1.94 15.76
N ALA A 296 16.71 -1.22 14.62
CA ALA A 296 15.55 -0.62 13.98
C ALA A 296 14.49 -1.71 13.68
N PRO A 297 13.24 -1.55 14.17
CA PRO A 297 12.17 -2.49 13.90
C PRO A 297 11.68 -2.41 12.45
N LEU A 298 10.99 -3.45 12.02
CA LEU A 298 10.10 -3.37 10.86
C LEU A 298 8.73 -2.87 11.32
N ILE A 299 8.10 -2.00 10.53
CA ILE A 299 6.70 -1.61 10.72
C ILE A 299 5.87 -2.29 9.64
N ALA A 300 4.97 -3.19 10.02
CA ALA A 300 4.11 -3.95 9.13
C ALA A 300 2.85 -3.17 8.76
N CYS A 301 2.64 -2.97 7.46
CA CYS A 301 1.49 -2.28 6.90
C CYS A 301 0.91 -3.08 5.72
N GLY A 302 -0.36 -2.82 5.39
CA GLY A 302 -1.01 -3.39 4.22
C GLY A 302 -1.64 -4.77 4.45
N ALA A 303 -2.20 -5.32 3.38
CA ALA A 303 -2.88 -6.61 3.38
C ALA A 303 -1.91 -7.80 3.61
N GLY A 304 -0.61 -7.60 3.37
CA GLY A 304 0.43 -8.59 3.57
C GLY A 304 1.22 -8.43 4.87
N ALA A 305 0.66 -7.79 5.91
CA ALA A 305 1.35 -7.59 7.19
C ALA A 305 1.90 -8.90 7.80
N PHE A 306 1.22 -10.03 7.60
CA PHE A 306 1.69 -11.36 8.03
C PHE A 306 3.05 -11.75 7.39
N LEU A 307 3.34 -11.31 6.16
CA LEU A 307 4.65 -11.53 5.53
C LEU A 307 5.73 -10.68 6.18
N VAL A 308 5.38 -9.48 6.65
CA VAL A 308 6.33 -8.60 7.34
C VAL A 308 6.71 -9.18 8.69
N GLU A 309 5.78 -9.83 9.39
CA GLU A 309 6.07 -10.56 10.62
C GLU A 309 7.08 -11.70 10.38
N ALA A 310 6.85 -12.52 9.35
CA ALA A 310 7.77 -13.57 8.95
C ALA A 310 9.15 -13.01 8.53
N LEU A 311 9.16 -11.89 7.81
CA LEU A 311 10.37 -11.18 7.40
C LEU A 311 11.17 -10.68 8.61
N ALA A 312 10.50 -10.03 9.57
CA ALA A 312 11.12 -9.52 10.79
C ALA A 312 11.73 -10.67 11.61
N GLN A 313 11.02 -11.79 11.73
CA GLN A 313 11.55 -12.99 12.40
C GLN A 313 12.83 -13.50 11.70
N ARG A 314 12.83 -13.58 10.37
CA ARG A 314 14.01 -14.03 9.60
C ARG A 314 15.20 -13.08 9.75
N LEU A 315 14.94 -11.78 9.82
CA LEU A 315 15.96 -10.74 10.04
C LEU A 315 16.40 -10.61 11.51
N GLY A 316 15.76 -11.32 12.44
CA GLY A 316 16.03 -11.20 13.88
C GLY A 316 15.66 -9.83 14.45
N ARG A 317 14.63 -9.17 13.90
CA ARG A 317 14.20 -7.82 14.28
C ARG A 317 12.80 -7.83 14.88
N ARG A 318 12.49 -6.79 15.67
CA ARG A 318 11.13 -6.56 16.16
C ARG A 318 10.21 -6.19 14.99
N CYS A 319 8.98 -6.67 15.03
CA CYS A 319 7.90 -6.25 14.14
C CYS A 319 6.90 -5.41 14.93
N LEU A 320 6.54 -4.23 14.42
CA LEU A 320 5.49 -3.38 14.97
C LEU A 320 4.36 -3.31 13.94
N ALA A 321 3.13 -3.60 14.34
CA ALA A 321 1.99 -3.36 13.45
C ALA A 321 1.78 -1.85 13.27
N PHE A 322 1.49 -1.40 12.04
CA PHE A 322 1.13 -0.01 11.72
C PHE A 322 0.07 0.54 12.68
N THR A 323 -0.95 -0.26 12.94
CA THR A 323 -2.07 0.10 13.80
C THR A 323 -1.69 0.15 15.28
N ALA A 324 -0.70 -0.63 15.71
CA ALA A 324 -0.18 -0.57 17.07
C ALA A 324 0.65 0.70 17.29
N VAL A 325 1.41 1.14 16.28
CA VAL A 325 2.14 2.44 16.33
C VAL A 325 1.17 3.61 16.47
N LEU A 326 -0.02 3.51 15.88
CA LEU A 326 -1.06 4.55 15.90
C LEU A 326 -2.23 4.23 16.84
N ALA A 327 -2.04 3.36 17.83
CA ALA A 327 -3.15 2.84 18.65
C ALA A 327 -3.98 3.95 19.34
N GLU A 328 -3.32 5.00 19.84
CA GLU A 328 -4.00 6.14 20.48
C GLU A 328 -4.76 7.04 19.49
N ARG A 329 -4.53 6.84 18.18
CA ARG A 329 -5.09 7.64 17.09
C ARG A 329 -6.12 6.87 16.29
N ILE A 330 -6.44 5.62 16.63
CA ILE A 330 -7.43 4.79 15.94
C ILE A 330 -8.53 4.40 16.92
N ALA A 331 -9.79 4.72 16.58
CA ALA A 331 -10.94 4.28 17.34
C ALA A 331 -11.37 2.86 16.92
N GLY A 332 -11.74 2.03 17.90
CA GLY A 332 -12.31 0.71 17.64
C GLY A 332 -11.27 -0.36 17.28
N ARG A 333 -11.67 -1.36 16.48
CA ARG A 333 -10.78 -2.47 16.10
C ARG A 333 -9.78 -2.02 15.02
N PRO A 334 -8.49 -2.23 15.20
CA PRO A 334 -7.47 -1.67 14.30
C PRO A 334 -7.38 -2.34 12.92
N ASP A 335 -7.83 -3.60 12.79
CA ASP A 335 -7.43 -4.48 11.68
C ASP A 335 -7.83 -3.97 10.29
N TRP A 336 -8.92 -3.20 10.19
CA TRP A 336 -9.36 -2.59 8.92
C TRP A 336 -8.52 -1.39 8.49
N ALA A 337 -7.81 -0.74 9.41
CA ALA A 337 -7.09 0.51 9.11
C ALA A 337 -5.76 0.26 8.37
N SER A 338 -5.16 -0.92 8.56
CA SER A 338 -3.84 -1.26 7.97
C SER A 338 -3.83 -1.25 6.44
N THR A 339 -4.96 -1.57 5.80
CA THR A 339 -5.07 -1.57 4.33
C THR A 339 -5.23 -0.16 3.74
N CYS A 340 -5.53 0.83 4.59
CA CYS A 340 -5.78 2.23 4.24
C CYS A 340 -4.66 3.18 4.70
N GLY A 341 -3.45 2.65 4.89
CA GLY A 341 -2.28 3.39 5.40
C GLY A 341 -2.09 4.78 4.79
N PRO A 342 -2.00 4.94 3.45
CA PRO A 342 -1.81 6.24 2.83
C PRO A 342 -2.95 7.24 3.06
N ALA A 343 -4.21 6.80 2.95
CA ALA A 343 -5.39 7.63 3.23
C ALA A 343 -5.40 8.11 4.69
N LEU A 344 -5.08 7.21 5.61
CA LEU A 344 -4.97 7.51 7.04
C LEU A 344 -3.83 8.49 7.32
N ALA A 345 -2.70 8.31 6.64
CA ALA A 345 -1.54 9.16 6.77
C ALA A 345 -1.83 10.60 6.33
N VAL A 346 -2.39 10.81 5.14
CA VAL A 346 -2.70 12.17 4.69
C VAL A 346 -3.78 12.86 5.53
N ALA A 347 -4.75 12.10 6.06
CA ALA A 347 -5.75 12.65 6.99
C ALA A 347 -5.11 13.18 8.28
N LEU A 348 -4.26 12.37 8.93
CA LEU A 348 -3.61 12.76 10.19
C LEU A 348 -2.55 13.85 9.98
N LEU A 349 -1.79 13.80 8.88
CA LEU A 349 -0.77 14.80 8.55
C LEU A 349 -1.38 16.18 8.26
N SER A 350 -2.54 16.24 7.60
CA SER A 350 -3.24 17.49 7.30
C SER A 350 -4.01 18.05 8.50
N ALA A 351 -4.47 17.17 9.40
CA ALA A 351 -5.16 17.57 10.63
C ALA A 351 -4.20 18.08 11.72
N GLU A 352 -2.88 18.05 11.52
CA GLU A 352 -1.88 18.51 12.48
C GLU A 352 -1.22 19.83 12.04
N PRO A 353 -0.85 20.73 12.97
CA PRO A 353 -0.05 21.90 12.63
C PRO A 353 1.29 21.47 12.03
N ALA A 354 1.78 22.19 11.02
CA ALA A 354 3.13 21.96 10.50
C ALA A 354 4.14 22.09 11.65
N PRO A 355 5.12 21.17 11.79
CA PRO A 355 6.11 21.27 12.84
C PRO A 355 6.84 22.61 12.75
N THR A 356 6.79 23.39 13.83
CA THR A 356 7.54 24.64 13.95
C THR A 356 9.03 24.33 13.79
N LYS A 357 9.72 25.13 12.98
CA LYS A 357 11.16 25.02 12.65
C LYS A 357 12.11 25.13 13.87
N GLU A 358 11.61 25.13 15.10
CA GLU A 358 12.36 25.46 16.32
C GLU A 358 12.82 24.25 17.15
N ALA A 359 12.63 23.01 16.70
CA ALA A 359 13.35 21.87 17.25
C ALA A 359 14.37 21.36 16.21
N ARG A 360 15.55 21.98 16.21
CA ARG A 360 16.75 21.50 15.51
C ARG A 360 17.73 20.92 16.53
#